data_AF-A0A3D4AZR5-F1
#
_entry.id   AF-A0A3D4AZR5-F1
#
_cell.length_a   1.000
_cell.length_b   1.000
_cell.length_c   1.000
_cell.angle_alpha   90.00
_cell.angle_beta   90.00
_cell.angle_gamma   90.00
#
_symmetry.space_group_name_H-M   'P 1'
#
loop_
_entity.id
_entity.type
_entity.pdbx_description
1 polymer ?
#
loop_
_entity_poly.entity_id
_entity_poly.type
_entity_poly.pdbx_seq_one_letter_code
_entity_poly.pdbx_strand_id
1 'polypeptide(L)'
;AWDPVENAGLMPWLMITAFLHSVMIQEKKGMLKLWNMVLIILSFGLVYFGTFLTRSGVVQSVHSFTASGIGPMFAGLVVVSMIFSFGLLISRRN
;
A
#
# COMPACT_ATOMS: atom_id res chain seq x y z
N ALA A 1 1.87 -15.27 19.72
CA ALA A 1 2.12 -15.29 18.26
C ALA A 1 2.12 -13.84 17.78
N TRP A 2 2.91 -13.49 16.77
CA TRP A 2 2.88 -12.15 16.17
C TRP A 2 1.49 -11.87 15.60
N ASP A 3 0.93 -10.71 15.92
CA ASP A 3 -0.38 -10.33 15.41
C ASP A 3 -0.27 -9.57 14.05
N PRO A 4 -1.38 -9.42 13.32
CA PRO A 4 -1.36 -8.72 12.02
C PRO A 4 -0.96 -7.23 12.12
N VAL A 5 -1.10 -6.61 13.30
CA VAL A 5 -0.80 -5.21 13.53
C VAL A 5 0.71 -4.99 13.60
N GLU A 6 1.44 -5.88 14.27
CA GLU A 6 2.91 -5.87 14.29
C GLU A 6 3.50 -6.05 12.88
N ASN A 7 2.84 -6.83 12.02
CA ASN A 7 3.27 -7.07 10.64
C ASN A 7 2.87 -5.97 9.64
N ALA A 8 2.05 -5.00 10.04
CA ALA A 8 1.46 -4.01 9.13
C ALA A 8 2.53 -3.17 8.41
N GLY A 9 3.62 -2.82 9.10
CA GLY A 9 4.73 -2.05 8.53
C GLY A 9 5.62 -2.84 7.55
N LEU A 10 5.64 -4.17 7.65
CA LEU A 10 6.47 -5.02 6.79
C LEU A 10 5.96 -5.07 5.35
N MET A 11 4.63 -5.01 5.16
CA MET A 11 3.99 -5.10 3.85
C MET A 11 4.46 -4.02 2.86
N PRO A 12 4.39 -2.70 3.17
CA PRO A 12 4.91 -1.68 2.26
C PRO A 12 6.44 -1.74 2.13
N TRP A 13 7.17 -2.16 3.17
CA TRP A 13 8.63 -2.29 3.11
C TRP A 13 9.08 -3.31 2.05
N LEU A 14 8.42 -4.47 1.98
CA LEU A 14 8.68 -5.49 0.96
C LEU A 14 8.39 -4.96 -0.45
N MET A 15 7.28 -4.24 -0.63
CA MET A 15 6.92 -3.65 -1.93
C MET A 15 7.90 -2.55 -2.36
N ILE A 16 8.34 -1.67 -1.45
CA ILE A 16 9.35 -0.65 -1.73
C ILE A 16 10.67 -1.30 -2.10
N THR A 17 11.07 -2.38 -1.41
CA THR A 17 12.31 -3.10 -1.74
C THR A 17 12.25 -3.68 -3.15
N ALA A 18 11.12 -4.29 -3.54
CA ALA A 18 10.91 -4.76 -4.91
C ALA A 18 10.96 -3.59 -5.93
N PHE A 19 10.36 -2.45 -5.59
CA PHE A 19 10.41 -1.24 -6.42
C PHE A 19 11.84 -0.73 -6.60
N LEU A 20 12.65 -0.66 -5.55
CA LEU A 20 14.03 -0.18 -5.62
C LEU A 20 14.89 -1.06 -6.54
N HIS A 21 14.72 -2.38 -6.49
CA HIS A 21 15.43 -3.27 -7.41
C HIS A 21 14.96 -3.07 -8.85
N SER A 22 13.66 -2.89 -9.04
CA SER A 22 13.06 -2.75 -10.37
C SER A 22 13.35 -1.38 -11.01
N VAL A 23 13.47 -0.31 -10.22
CA VAL A 23 13.83 1.03 -10.75
C VAL A 23 15.27 1.07 -11.24
N MET A 24 16.20 0.40 -10.55
CA MET A 24 17.57 0.24 -11.04
C MET A 24 17.65 -0.47 -12.40
N ILE A 25 16.79 -1.48 -12.62
CA ILE A 25 16.71 -2.17 -13.92
C ILE A 25 16.10 -1.25 -14.97
N GLN A 26 15.07 -0.47 -14.63
CA GLN A 26 14.48 0.51 -15.53
C GLN A 26 15.51 1.54 -16.00
N GLU A 27 16.32 2.09 -15.10
CA GLU A 27 17.36 3.07 -15.48
C GLU A 27 18.42 2.46 -16.42
N LYS A 28 18.81 1.21 -16.18
CA LYS A 28 19.84 0.53 -16.99
C LYS A 28 19.34 0.02 -18.34
N LYS A 29 18.07 -0.41 -18.43
CA LYS A 29 17.54 -1.12 -19.61
C LYS A 29 16.37 -0.41 -20.30
N GLY A 30 15.85 0.69 -19.74
CA GLY A 30 14.70 1.41 -20.28
C GLY A 30 13.36 0.64 -20.23
N MET A 31 13.32 -0.51 -19.56
CA MET A 31 12.14 -1.39 -19.47
C MET A 31 11.44 -1.25 -18.09
N LEU A 32 10.27 -1.89 -17.90
CA LEU A 32 9.57 -1.97 -16.60
C LEU A 32 8.98 -0.66 -16.03
N LYS A 33 8.90 0.43 -16.81
CA LYS A 33 8.29 1.69 -16.36
C LYS A 33 6.87 1.52 -15.81
N LEU A 34 6.03 0.76 -16.50
CA LEU A 34 4.66 0.47 -16.05
C LEU A 34 4.67 -0.34 -14.74
N TRP A 35 5.54 -1.34 -14.64
CA TRP A 35 5.67 -2.19 -13.46
C TRP A 35 6.10 -1.38 -12.23
N ASN A 36 7.04 -0.46 -12.38
CA ASN A 36 7.48 0.43 -11.30
C ASN A 36 6.36 1.34 -10.80
N MET A 37 5.50 1.83 -11.71
CA MET A 37 4.30 2.57 -11.32
C MET A 37 3.31 1.70 -10.53
N VAL A 38 3.11 0.44 -10.94
CA VAL A 38 2.24 -0.49 -10.19
C VAL A 38 2.82 -0.77 -8.80
N LEU A 39 4.13 -1.04 -8.68
CA LEU A 39 4.78 -1.32 -7.40
C LEU A 39 4.66 -0.15 -6.42
N ILE A 40 4.86 1.09 -6.87
CA ILE A 40 4.77 2.25 -5.99
C ILE A 40 3.31 2.56 -5.58
N ILE A 41 2.34 2.36 -6.49
CA ILE A 41 0.91 2.49 -6.18
C ILE A 41 0.49 1.46 -5.12
N LEU A 42 0.89 0.20 -5.31
CA LEU A 42 0.61 -0.87 -4.35
C LEU A 42 1.27 -0.60 -2.99
N SER A 43 2.53 -0.15 -2.99
CA SER A 43 3.20 0.23 -1.74
C SER A 43 2.45 1.32 -1.00
N PHE A 44 1.98 2.36 -1.69
CA PHE A 44 1.21 3.43 -1.09
C PHE A 44 -0.14 2.92 -0.54
N GLY A 45 -0.84 2.08 -1.30
CA GLY A 45 -2.06 1.41 -0.85
C GLY A 45 -1.85 0.57 0.42
N LEU A 46 -0.71 -0.12 0.53
CA LEU A 46 -0.36 -0.92 1.71
C LEU A 46 -0.09 -0.07 2.96
N VAL A 47 0.39 1.18 2.82
CA VAL A 47 0.53 2.12 3.95
C VAL A 47 -0.85 2.48 4.52
N TYR A 48 -1.81 2.79 3.64
CA TYR A 48 -3.19 3.04 4.06
C TYR A 48 -3.87 1.81 4.63
N PHE A 49 -3.60 0.63 4.06
CA PHE A 49 -4.07 -0.63 4.60
C PHE A 49 -3.50 -0.92 6.00
N GLY A 50 -2.21 -0.67 6.23
CA GLY A 50 -1.61 -0.79 7.56
C GLY A 50 -2.23 0.17 8.58
N THR A 51 -2.54 1.40 8.15
CA THR A 51 -3.28 2.37 8.98
C THR A 51 -4.68 1.86 9.31
N PHE A 52 -5.39 1.30 8.34
CA PHE A 52 -6.68 0.65 8.54
C PHE A 52 -6.58 -0.50 9.55
N LEU A 53 -5.61 -1.41 9.43
CA LEU A 53 -5.43 -2.53 10.35
C LEU A 53 -5.15 -2.08 11.79
N THR A 54 -4.34 -1.04 11.96
CA THR A 54 -3.90 -0.57 13.29
C THR A 54 -4.91 0.34 14.00
N ARG A 55 -5.84 0.97 13.27
CA ARG A 55 -6.78 2.00 13.79
C ARG A 55 -8.26 1.65 13.68
N SER A 56 -8.67 0.72 12.83
CA SER A 56 -10.09 0.41 12.60
C SER A 56 -10.73 -0.46 13.69
N GLY A 57 -9.93 -1.16 14.49
CA GLY A 57 -10.43 -2.16 15.45
C GLY A 57 -10.95 -3.45 14.80
N VAL A 58 -10.77 -3.64 13.49
CA VAL A 58 -11.18 -4.86 12.77
C VAL A 58 -10.35 -6.08 13.20
N VAL A 59 -9.07 -5.86 13.55
CA VAL A 59 -8.18 -6.86 14.13
C VAL A 59 -8.05 -6.59 15.62
N GLN A 60 -8.31 -7.60 16.44
CA GLN A 60 -8.09 -7.53 17.88
C GLN A 60 -6.59 -7.71 18.15
N SER A 61 -5.93 -6.66 18.65
CA SER A 61 -4.49 -6.62 18.90
C SER A 61 -4.18 -5.68 20.05
N VAL A 62 -3.24 -6.07 20.92
CA VAL A 62 -2.72 -5.21 22.00
C VAL A 62 -1.87 -4.04 21.48
N HIS A 63 -1.39 -4.15 20.24
CA HIS A 63 -0.61 -3.14 19.54
C HIS A 63 -1.49 -2.19 18.70
N SER A 64 -2.82 -2.37 18.73
CA SER A 64 -3.75 -1.47 18.03
C SER A 64 -3.92 -0.17 18.82
N PHE A 65 -3.89 0.96 18.11
CA PHE A 65 -4.03 2.28 18.71
C PHE A 65 -5.48 2.74 18.55
N THR A 66 -6.29 2.48 19.58
CA THR A 66 -7.70 2.91 19.77
C THR A 66 -8.70 2.44 18.71
N ALA A 67 -9.72 1.69 19.13
CA ALA A 67 -10.90 1.38 18.31
C ALA A 67 -11.76 2.64 18.13
N SER A 68 -11.63 3.29 16.98
CA SER A 68 -12.40 4.49 16.63
C SER A 68 -13.32 4.17 15.44
N GLY A 69 -14.53 4.75 15.41
CA GLY A 69 -15.54 4.52 14.36
C GLY A 69 -15.15 4.98 12.94
N ILE A 70 -13.90 5.38 12.75
CA ILE A 70 -13.32 5.86 11.49
C ILE A 70 -12.76 4.72 10.61
N GLY A 71 -12.83 3.46 11.05
CA GLY A 71 -12.41 2.29 10.27
C GLY A 71 -12.95 2.28 8.83
N PRO A 72 -14.27 2.52 8.61
CA PRO A 72 -14.85 2.64 7.27
C PRO A 72 -14.25 3.78 6.43
N MET A 73 -13.85 4.90 7.05
CA MET A 73 -13.21 6.00 6.33
C MET A 73 -11.83 5.60 5.80
N PHE A 74 -11.02 4.88 6.60
CA PHE A 74 -9.73 4.38 6.14
C PHE A 74 -9.88 3.33 5.04
N ALA A 75 -10.86 2.43 5.14
CA ALA A 75 -11.17 1.48 4.08
C ALA A 75 -11.58 2.19 2.78
N GLY A 76 -12.45 3.20 2.88
CA GLY A 76 -12.82 4.05 1.75
C GLY A 76 -11.61 4.75 1.13
N LEU A 77 -10.70 5.26 1.95
CA LEU A 77 -9.48 5.93 1.49
C LEU A 77 -8.53 4.97 0.76
N VAL A 78 -8.40 3.71 1.21
CA VAL A 78 -7.66 2.66 0.47
C VAL A 78 -8.28 2.44 -0.91
N VAL A 79 -9.60 2.25 -0.99
CA VAL A 79 -10.29 1.97 -2.25
C VAL A 79 -10.21 3.15 -3.21
N VAL A 80 -10.51 4.36 -2.74
CA VAL A 80 -10.50 5.58 -3.55
C VAL A 80 -9.09 5.86 -4.08
N SER A 81 -8.07 5.79 -3.22
CA SER A 81 -6.67 6.03 -3.65
C SER A 81 -6.20 5.00 -4.68
N MET A 82 -6.59 3.74 -4.54
CA MET A 82 -6.25 2.68 -5.50
C MET A 82 -6.96 2.90 -6.84
N ILE A 83 -8.27 3.11 -6.85
CA ILE A 83 -9.04 3.36 -8.07
C ILE A 83 -8.51 4.60 -8.79
N PHE A 84 -8.26 5.69 -8.06
CA PHE A 84 -7.73 6.93 -8.62
C PHE A 84 -6.34 6.72 -9.24
N SER A 85 -5.43 6.06 -8.52
CA SER A 85 -4.05 5.85 -8.98
C SER A 85 -3.97 4.93 -10.19
N PHE A 86 -4.70 3.81 -10.17
CA PHE A 86 -4.76 2.90 -11.33
C PHE A 86 -5.51 3.52 -12.50
N GLY A 87 -6.58 4.29 -12.25
CA GLY A 87 -7.30 5.04 -13.27
C GLY A 87 -6.41 6.04 -14.00
N LEU A 88 -5.61 6.82 -13.26
CA LEU A 88 -4.61 7.72 -13.84
C LEU A 88 -3.53 6.97 -14.63
N LEU A 89 -3.07 5.83 -14.13
CA LEU A 89 -2.07 5.01 -14.82
C LEU A 89 -2.59 4.49 -16.16
N ILE A 90 -3.84 4.02 -16.20
CA ILE A 90 -4.50 3.54 -17.41
C ILE A 90 -4.76 4.70 -18.37
N SER A 91 -5.27 5.83 -17.88
CA SER A 91 -5.54 7.02 -18.70
C SER A 91 -4.29 7.63 -19.32
N ARG A 92 -3.12 7.51 -18.69
CA ARG A 92 -1.84 7.97 -19.26
C ARG A 92 -1.16 6.94 -20.17
N ARG A 93 -1.69 5.72 -20.22
CA ARG A 93 -1.19 4.64 -21.08
C ARG A 93 -1.85 4.67 -22.46
N ASN A 94 -3.13 5.04 -22.51
CA ASN A 94 -3.87 5.27 -23.75
C ASN A 94 -3.54 6.66 -24.32
#